data_AF-A0A914XB64-F1
#
_entry.id   AF-A0A914XB64-F1
#
_cell.length_a   1.000
_cell.length_b   1.000
_cell.length_c   1.000
_cell.angle_alpha   90.00
_cell.angle_beta   90.00
_cell.angle_gamma   90.00
#
_symmetry.space_group_name_H-M   'P 1'
#
loop_
_entity.id
_entity.type
_entity.pdbx_description
1 polymer ?
#
loop_
_entity_poly.entity_id
_entity_poly.type
_entity_poly.pdbx_seq_one_letter_code
_entity_poly.pdbx_strand_id
1 'polypeptide(L)'
;MNNDLSQELGRRKCAAWGAFSKCQEVLVNRNIDMKTRSNIFNSHILPALTYGCETWNTTKMEEESLRVVQRAIERQMCRLTLHDRPLTTRSARLQESEML
;
A
#
# COMPACT_ATOMS: atom_id res chain seq x y z
N MET A 1 -16.77 -7.56 -22.00
CA MET A 1 -17.11 -7.31 -20.58
C MET A 1 -15.83 -6.98 -19.81
N ASN A 2 -15.18 -5.84 -20.09
CA ASN A 2 -13.95 -5.41 -19.39
C ASN A 2 -14.20 -4.23 -18.44
N ASN A 3 -15.36 -3.57 -18.57
CA ASN A 3 -15.70 -2.40 -17.77
C ASN A 3 -15.92 -2.73 -16.28
N ASP A 4 -16.33 -3.94 -15.95
CA ASP A 4 -16.67 -4.31 -14.56
C ASP A 4 -15.42 -4.44 -13.68
N LEU A 5 -14.40 -5.15 -14.16
CA LEU A 5 -13.12 -5.32 -13.45
C LEU A 5 -12.40 -3.98 -13.25
N SER A 6 -12.27 -3.17 -14.32
CA SER A 6 -11.58 -1.88 -14.22
C SER A 6 -12.32 -0.91 -13.30
N GLN A 7 -13.66 -0.92 -13.29
CA GLN A 7 -14.46 -0.13 -12.35
C GLN A 7 -14.25 -0.61 -10.92
N GLU A 8 -14.27 -1.91 -10.69
CA GLU A 8 -14.09 -2.48 -9.37
C GLU A 8 -12.68 -2.20 -8.82
N LEU A 9 -11.63 -2.29 -9.65
CA LEU A 9 -10.28 -1.86 -9.28
C LEU A 9 -10.24 -0.37 -8.93
N GLY A 10 -10.99 0.47 -9.64
CA GLY A 10 -11.20 1.87 -9.26
C GLY A 10 -11.78 2.00 -7.85
N ARG A 11 -12.83 1.24 -7.53
CA ARG A 11 -13.44 1.21 -6.19
C ARG A 11 -12.47 0.74 -5.12
N ARG A 12 -11.66 -0.30 -5.38
CA ARG A 12 -10.65 -0.81 -4.44
C ARG A 12 -9.56 0.20 -4.15
N LYS A 13 -9.07 0.90 -5.18
CA LYS A 13 -8.13 2.00 -4.99
C LYS A 13 -8.73 3.10 -4.12
N CYS A 14 -9.95 3.52 -4.40
CA CYS A 14 -10.66 4.52 -3.58
C CYS A 14 -10.86 4.03 -2.14
N ALA A 15 -11.20 2.75 -1.94
CA ALA A 15 -11.37 2.16 -0.62
C ALA A 15 -10.05 2.13 0.17
N ALA A 16 -8.94 1.74 -0.47
CA ALA A 16 -7.61 1.76 0.12
C ALA A 16 -7.19 3.19 0.52
N TRP A 17 -7.42 4.18 -0.35
CA TRP A 17 -7.18 5.58 -0.03
C TRP A 17 -8.08 6.10 1.10
N GLY A 18 -9.35 5.69 1.14
CA GLY A 18 -10.27 6.01 2.23
C GLY A 18 -9.84 5.39 3.57
N ALA A 19 -9.38 4.14 3.56
CA ALA A 19 -8.82 3.48 4.74
C ALA A 19 -7.53 4.18 5.20
N PHE A 20 -6.65 4.53 4.27
CA PHE A 20 -5.45 5.30 4.57
C PHE A 20 -5.78 6.65 5.21
N SER A 21 -6.72 7.41 4.65
CA SER A 21 -7.13 8.71 5.19
C SER A 21 -7.63 8.61 6.65
N LYS A 22 -8.37 7.55 6.99
CA LYS A 22 -8.83 7.29 8.37
C LYS A 22 -7.70 6.96 9.33
N CYS A 23 -6.65 6.27 8.86
CA CYS A 23 -5.52 5.86 9.66
C CYS A 23 -4.28 6.77 9.50
N GLN A 24 -4.42 7.88 8.76
CA GLN A 24 -3.30 8.70 8.33
C GLN A 24 -2.53 9.28 9.52
N GLU A 25 -3.23 9.74 10.55
CA GLU A 25 -2.63 10.30 11.75
C GLU A 25 -1.67 9.32 12.43
N VAL A 26 -2.01 8.03 12.44
CA VAL A 26 -1.20 6.97 13.06
C VAL A 26 -0.08 6.53 12.12
N LEU A 27 -0.39 6.32 10.84
CA LEU A 27 0.57 5.80 9.85
C LEU A 27 1.67 6.79 9.51
N VAL A 28 1.38 8.09 9.61
CA VAL A 28 2.32 9.16 9.24
C VAL A 28 3.10 9.68 10.46
N ASN A 29 2.72 9.30 11.67
CA ASN A 29 3.37 9.72 12.91
C ASN A 29 4.71 8.99 13.13
N ARG A 30 5.79 9.76 13.33
CA ARG A 30 7.15 9.24 13.55
C ARG A 30 7.35 8.65 14.94
N ASN A 31 6.52 9.03 15.91
CA ASN A 31 6.61 8.56 17.28
C ASN A 31 6.05 7.15 17.44
N ILE A 32 5.38 6.63 16.41
CA ILE A 32 4.80 5.29 16.41
C ILE A 32 5.75 4.34 15.72
N ASP A 33 5.99 3.21 16.39
CA ASP A 33 6.87 2.18 15.89
C ASP A 33 6.46 1.68 14.49
N MET A 34 7.46 1.33 13.68
CA MET A 34 7.23 0.87 12.32
C MET A 34 6.40 -0.41 12.28
N LYS A 35 6.60 -1.33 13.25
CA LYS A 35 5.86 -2.58 13.32
C LYS A 35 4.36 -2.34 13.52
N THR A 36 4.00 -1.41 14.41
CA THR A 36 2.61 -1.02 14.64
C THR A 36 1.96 -0.44 13.39
N ARG A 37 2.69 0.43 12.67
CA ARG A 37 2.20 1.01 11.42
C ARG A 37 2.04 -0.03 10.31
N SER A 38 2.99 -0.96 10.21
CA SER A 38 2.93 -2.08 9.28
C SER A 38 1.74 -3.01 9.58
N ASN A 39 1.50 -3.33 10.85
CA ASN A 39 0.35 -4.13 11.27
C ASN A 39 -0.97 -3.47 10.86
N ILE A 40 -1.12 -2.16 11.06
CA ILE A 40 -2.32 -1.41 10.64
C ILE A 40 -2.45 -1.42 9.11
N PHE A 41 -1.36 -1.25 8.39
CA PHE A 41 -1.34 -1.30 6.93
C PHE A 41 -1.80 -2.67 6.40
N ASN A 42 -1.19 -3.76 6.90
CA ASN A 42 -1.49 -5.13 6.50
C ASN A 42 -2.91 -5.58 6.90
N SER A 43 -3.45 -5.07 8.00
CA SER A 43 -4.79 -5.45 8.48
C SER A 43 -5.93 -4.65 7.85
N HIS A 44 -5.72 -3.39 7.48
CA HIS A 44 -6.81 -2.51 7.02
C HIS A 44 -6.66 -2.04 5.57
N ILE A 45 -5.46 -1.65 5.15
CA ILE A 45 -5.24 -1.02 3.84
C ILE A 45 -5.01 -2.07 2.77
N LEU A 46 -4.17 -3.06 3.06
CA LEU A 46 -3.86 -4.12 2.12
C LEU A 46 -5.12 -4.91 1.74
N PRO A 47 -5.99 -5.36 2.68
CA PRO A 47 -7.20 -6.07 2.31
C PRO A 47 -8.20 -5.18 1.55
N ALA A 48 -8.27 -3.89 1.84
CA ALA A 48 -9.12 -2.95 1.09
C ALA A 48 -8.69 -2.83 -0.38
N LEU A 49 -7.38 -2.95 -0.64
CA LEU A 49 -6.79 -2.87 -1.97
C LEU A 49 -6.87 -4.20 -2.74
N THR A 50 -6.62 -5.33 -2.08
CA THR A 50 -6.45 -6.65 -2.73
C THR A 50 -7.71 -7.51 -2.75
N TYR A 51 -8.75 -7.17 -1.97
CA TYR A 51 -9.96 -7.98 -1.91
C TYR A 51 -10.57 -8.20 -3.30
N GLY A 52 -10.81 -9.47 -3.65
CA GLY A 52 -11.35 -9.90 -4.94
C GLY A 52 -10.29 -10.09 -6.03
N CYS A 53 -9.12 -9.47 -5.91
CA CYS A 53 -8.06 -9.55 -6.93
C CYS A 53 -7.48 -10.97 -7.05
N GLU A 54 -7.47 -11.76 -5.97
CA GLU A 54 -7.02 -13.17 -5.97
C GLU A 54 -7.89 -14.08 -6.84
N THR A 55 -9.15 -13.71 -7.05
CA THR A 55 -10.14 -14.51 -7.80
C THR A 55 -10.38 -14.00 -9.21
N TRP A 56 -9.85 -12.84 -9.56
CA TRP A 56 -10.04 -12.23 -10.87
C TRP A 56 -8.94 -12.62 -11.83
N ASN A 57 -9.28 -12.73 -13.11
CA ASN A 57 -8.29 -12.89 -14.17
C ASN A 57 -7.62 -11.53 -14.45
N THR A 58 -6.84 -11.03 -13.48
CA THR A 58 -6.14 -9.75 -13.57
C THR A 58 -5.09 -9.81 -14.66
N THR A 59 -4.98 -8.77 -15.49
CA THR A 59 -3.82 -8.65 -16.38
C THR A 59 -2.67 -7.99 -15.61
N LYS A 60 -1.47 -8.11 -16.15
CA LYS A 60 -0.26 -7.46 -15.60
C LYS A 60 -0.43 -5.95 -15.42
N MET A 61 -1.27 -5.30 -16.24
CA MET A 61 -1.50 -3.86 -16.13
C MET A 61 -2.31 -3.51 -14.88
N GLU A 62 -3.34 -4.30 -14.54
CA GLU A 62 -4.13 -4.08 -13.34
C GLU A 62 -3.33 -4.34 -12.08
N GLU A 63 -2.52 -5.41 -12.07
CA GLU A 63 -1.60 -5.71 -10.97
C GLU A 63 -0.60 -4.58 -10.73
N GLU A 64 0.02 -4.06 -11.79
CA GLU A 64 0.95 -2.93 -11.68
C GLU A 64 0.22 -1.68 -11.16
N SER A 65 -1.01 -1.46 -11.59
CA SER A 65 -1.82 -0.35 -11.12
C SER A 65 -2.12 -0.41 -9.62
N LEU A 66 -2.36 -1.62 -9.08
CA LEU A 66 -2.52 -1.83 -7.64
C LEU A 66 -1.19 -1.65 -6.90
N ARG A 67 -0.08 -2.17 -7.44
CA ARG A 67 1.27 -1.98 -6.88
C ARG A 67 1.67 -0.51 -6.78
N VAL A 68 1.31 0.31 -7.78
CA VAL A 68 1.55 1.76 -7.75
C VAL A 68 0.84 2.41 -6.56
N VAL A 69 -0.42 2.03 -6.30
CA VAL A 69 -1.18 2.56 -5.16
C VAL A 69 -0.60 2.08 -3.83
N GLN A 70 -0.26 0.80 -3.72
CA GLN A 70 0.38 0.24 -2.53
C GLN A 70 1.67 1.00 -2.18
N ARG A 71 2.58 1.16 -3.17
CA ARG A 71 3.85 1.88 -3.00
C ARG A 71 3.65 3.35 -2.66
N ALA A 72 2.63 4.00 -3.22
CA ALA A 72 2.33 5.40 -2.89
C ALA A 72 1.97 5.56 -1.40
N ILE A 73 1.16 4.64 -0.86
CA ILE A 73 0.78 4.64 0.55
C ILE A 73 1.99 4.32 1.45
N GLU A 74 2.78 3.30 1.10
CA GLU A 74 4.00 2.93 1.83
C GLU A 74 5.00 4.09 1.91
N ARG A 75 5.19 4.83 0.80
CA ARG A 75 6.06 6.02 0.78
C ARG A 75 5.55 7.11 1.72
N GLN A 76 4.25 7.28 1.81
CA GLN A 76 3.64 8.29 2.68
C GLN A 76 3.73 7.89 4.16
N MET A 77 3.59 6.59 4.46
CA MET A 77 3.83 6.01 5.78
C MET A 77 5.28 6.18 6.24
N CYS A 78 6.24 5.87 5.37
CA CYS A 78 7.66 5.97 5.69
C CYS A 78 8.19 7.42 5.61
N ARG A 79 7.41 8.37 5.07
CA ARG A 79 7.84 9.75 4.74
C ARG A 79 9.26 9.79 4.17
N LEU A 80 9.60 8.87 3.26
CA LEU A 80 10.90 8.87 2.61
C LEU A 80 11.00 10.13 1.76
N THR A 81 11.74 11.13 2.23
CA THR A 81 12.08 12.27 1.39
C THR A 81 13.05 11.80 0.30
N LEU A 82 13.17 12.54 -0.81
CA LEU A 82 14.16 12.22 -1.84
C LEU A 82 15.60 12.15 -1.29
N HIS A 83 15.85 12.79 -0.14
CA HIS A 83 17.09 12.73 0.62
C HIS A 83 17.25 11.47 1.48
N ASP A 84 16.15 10.85 1.90
CA ASP A 84 16.14 9.55 2.60
C ASP A 84 16.20 8.37 1.63
N ARG A 85 16.42 8.62 0.33
CA ARG A 85 16.60 7.56 -0.67
C ARG A 85 17.74 6.67 -0.18
N PRO A 86 17.49 5.42 0.22
CA PRO A 86 18.59 4.54 0.51
C PRO A 86 19.30 4.27 -0.81
N LEU A 87 20.61 4.53 -0.86
CA LEU A 87 21.42 4.37 -2.05
C LEU A 87 21.45 2.93 -2.59
N THR A 88 20.87 1.96 -1.89
CA THR A 88 21.00 0.55 -2.22
C THR A 88 19.75 -0.22 -1.79
N THR A 89 19.30 -1.10 -2.68
CA THR A 89 18.24 -2.13 -2.65
C THR A 89 18.23 -3.08 -1.42
N ARG A 90 18.94 -2.76 -0.33
CA ARG A 90 19.18 -3.60 0.85
C ARG A 90 18.48 -3.08 2.09
N SER A 91 18.42 -1.76 2.34
CA SER A 91 17.68 -1.22 3.50
C SER A 91 16.16 -1.21 3.28
N ALA A 92 15.69 -1.06 2.03
CA ALA A 92 14.27 -1.29 1.71
C ALA A 92 13.84 -2.74 2.00
N ARG A 93 14.72 -3.72 1.72
CA ARG A 93 14.52 -5.13 2.07
C ARG A 93 14.58 -5.42 3.57
N LEU A 94 15.37 -4.65 4.33
CA LEU A 94 15.41 -4.75 5.79
C LEU A 94 14.14 -4.16 6.43
N GLN A 95 13.63 -3.03 5.91
CA GLN A 95 12.33 -2.51 6.32
C GLN A 95 11.19 -3.45 5.91
N GLU A 96 11.28 -4.12 4.76
CA GLU A 96 10.36 -5.19 4.35
C GLU A 96 10.41 -6.39 5.32
N SER A 97 11.61 -6.79 5.79
CA SER A 97 11.76 -7.84 6.79
C SER A 97 11.36 -7.42 8.21
N GLU A 98 11.28 -6.12 8.49
CA GLU A 98 10.71 -5.57 9.74
C GLU A 98 9.20 -5.33 9.64
N MET A 99 8.65 -5.33 8.41
CA MET A 99 7.22 -5.27 8.10
C MET A 99 6.54 -6.66 8.02
N LEU A 100 7.30 -7.75 8.00
CA LEU A 100 6.85 -9.14 8.13
C LEU A 100 7.03 -9.65 9.57
#